data_AF-A0A944D0T4-F1
#
_entry.id   AF-A0A944D0T4-F1
#
_cell.length_a   1.000
_cell.length_b   1.000
_cell.length_c   1.000
_cell.angle_alpha   90.00
_cell.angle_beta   90.00
_cell.angle_gamma   90.00
#
_symmetry.space_group_name_H-M   'P 1'
#
loop_
_entity.id
_entity.type
_entity.pdbx_description
1 polymer ?
#
loop_
_entity_poly.entity_id
_entity_poly.type
_entity_poly.pdbx_seq_one_letter_code
_entity_poly.pdbx_strand_id
1 'polypeptide(L)'
;MRYQRLEIQEANWKWQYLLKKHQSGDAITKHQEQSLIELKIQQLTTLQNSPEEIEDWIKAEMTPQQRKKMRQSVRARRKRFFNAEQPNTKKKSIDLEYASWLRLSRKAKSLEMTLSQAIEHLIDDAENKQIYSEQISKMKQNLKDLLK
;
A
#
# COMPACT_ATOMS: atom_id res chain seq x y z
N MET A 1 -2.11 -10.61 15.26
CA MET A 1 -2.18 -10.10 13.86
C MET A 1 -3.28 -9.03 13.83
N ARG A 2 -3.08 -7.84 13.23
CA ARG A 2 -4.02 -6.69 13.35
C ARG A 2 -5.37 -6.83 12.62
N TYR A 3 -5.45 -7.68 11.60
CA TYR A 3 -6.67 -7.88 10.80
C TYR A 3 -7.07 -9.35 10.80
N GLN A 4 -8.38 -9.63 10.87
CA GLN A 4 -8.93 -10.98 10.78
C GLN A 4 -8.67 -11.59 9.39
N ARG A 5 -8.43 -12.91 9.34
CA ARG A 5 -8.38 -13.64 8.07
C ARG A 5 -9.78 -14.08 7.68
N LEU A 6 -10.15 -13.82 6.42
CA LEU A 6 -11.43 -14.20 5.86
C LEU A 6 -11.17 -15.34 4.87
N GLU A 7 -11.23 -16.59 5.33
CA GLU A 7 -10.71 -17.74 4.57
C GLU A 7 -11.36 -17.89 3.19
N ILE A 8 -12.69 -17.86 3.13
CA ILE A 8 -13.46 -17.96 1.88
C ILE A 8 -13.15 -16.78 0.94
N GLN A 9 -13.14 -15.56 1.48
CA GLN A 9 -12.91 -14.35 0.70
C GLN A 9 -11.46 -14.26 0.18
N GLU A 10 -10.49 -14.69 1.00
CA GLU A 10 -9.08 -14.73 0.64
C GLU A 10 -8.79 -15.82 -0.39
N ALA A 11 -9.46 -16.97 -0.33
CA ALA A 11 -9.37 -18.00 -1.36
C ALA A 11 -9.81 -17.45 -2.72
N ASN A 12 -10.95 -16.74 -2.77
CA ASN A 12 -11.39 -16.06 -3.98
C ASN A 12 -10.37 -15.00 -4.46
N TRP A 13 -9.79 -14.21 -3.55
CA TRP A 13 -8.73 -13.25 -3.94
C TRP A 13 -7.48 -13.92 -4.50
N LYS A 14 -7.09 -15.10 -3.98
CA LYS A 14 -5.98 -15.91 -4.51
C LYS A 14 -6.31 -16.41 -5.91
N TRP A 15 -7.51 -16.96 -6.11
CA TRP A 15 -7.99 -17.42 -7.41
C TRP A 15 -7.97 -16.30 -8.46
N GLN A 16 -8.57 -15.14 -8.15
CA GLN A 16 -8.54 -13.96 -9.02
C GLN A 16 -7.11 -13.49 -9.33
N TYR A 17 -6.23 -13.51 -8.33
CA TYR A 17 -4.83 -13.13 -8.50
C TYR A 17 -4.11 -14.05 -9.50
N LEU A 18 -4.31 -15.37 -9.38
CA LEU A 18 -3.67 -16.36 -10.24
C LEU A 18 -4.15 -16.24 -11.69
N LEU A 19 -5.46 -16.10 -11.92
CA LEU A 19 -6.00 -15.92 -13.27
C LEU A 19 -5.49 -14.63 -13.92
N LYS A 20 -5.50 -13.51 -13.17
CA LYS A 20 -4.95 -12.24 -13.67
C LYS A 20 -3.47 -12.36 -14.03
N LYS A 21 -2.71 -13.10 -13.22
CA LYS A 21 -1.28 -13.31 -13.45
C LYS A 21 -1.01 -14.14 -14.68
N HIS A 22 -1.76 -15.22 -14.86
CA HIS A 22 -1.71 -16.01 -16.09
C HIS A 22 -2.05 -15.17 -17.33
N GLN A 23 -3.12 -14.36 -17.28
CA GLN A 23 -3.49 -13.46 -18.38
C GLN A 23 -2.42 -12.40 -18.70
N SER A 24 -1.59 -12.04 -17.71
CA SER A 24 -0.46 -11.12 -17.89
C SER A 24 0.79 -11.81 -18.45
N GLY A 25 0.74 -13.13 -18.71
CA GLY A 25 1.87 -13.94 -19.17
C GLY A 25 2.83 -14.38 -18.06
N ASP A 26 2.50 -14.17 -16.79
CA ASP A 26 3.34 -14.62 -15.67
C ASP A 26 3.16 -16.14 -15.43
N ALA A 27 4.27 -16.86 -15.27
CA ALA A 27 4.24 -18.27 -14.88
C ALA A 27 3.66 -18.42 -13.46
N ILE A 28 2.49 -19.08 -13.35
CA ILE A 28 1.79 -19.32 -12.08
C ILE A 28 2.03 -20.71 -11.50
N THR A 29 2.40 -21.69 -12.33
CA THR A 29 2.73 -23.05 -11.91
C THR A 29 4.25 -23.24 -11.85
N LYS A 30 4.68 -24.35 -11.24
CA LYS A 30 6.08 -24.81 -11.18
C LYS A 30 6.55 -25.52 -12.45
N HIS A 31 5.63 -25.81 -13.37
CA HIS A 31 5.88 -26.59 -14.57
C HIS A 31 6.46 -25.70 -15.69
N GLN A 32 7.26 -26.29 -16.56
CA GLN A 32 7.82 -25.61 -17.73
C GLN A 32 7.10 -25.96 -19.03
N GLU A 33 6.46 -27.13 -19.08
CA GLU A 33 5.74 -27.61 -20.25
C GLU A 33 4.41 -26.86 -20.43
N GLN A 34 4.21 -26.28 -21.62
CA GLN A 34 3.04 -25.46 -21.91
C GLN A 34 1.72 -26.24 -21.83
N SER A 35 1.69 -27.47 -22.33
CA SER A 35 0.52 -28.36 -22.26
C SER A 35 0.08 -28.62 -20.81
N LEU A 36 1.05 -28.88 -19.92
CA LEU A 36 0.77 -29.12 -18.51
C LEU A 36 0.33 -27.84 -17.80
N ILE A 37 0.94 -26.70 -18.13
CA ILE A 37 0.50 -25.39 -17.63
C ILE A 37 -0.97 -25.14 -17.98
N GLU A 38 -1.33 -25.30 -19.25
CA GLU A 38 -2.70 -25.09 -19.76
C GLU A 38 -3.71 -26.02 -19.06
N LEU A 39 -3.38 -27.31 -18.91
CA LEU A 39 -4.23 -28.26 -18.20
C LEU A 39 -4.49 -27.82 -16.74
N LYS A 40 -3.44 -27.40 -16.03
CA LYS A 40 -3.56 -26.95 -14.64
C LYS A 40 -4.34 -25.65 -14.49
N ILE A 41 -4.33 -24.80 -15.50
CA ILE A 41 -5.12 -23.56 -15.54
C ILE A 41 -6.59 -23.84 -15.83
N GLN A 42 -6.87 -24.77 -16.74
CA GLN A 42 -8.23 -25.23 -16.98
C GLN A 42 -8.84 -25.79 -15.69
N GLN A 43 -8.08 -26.63 -14.96
CA GLN A 43 -8.47 -27.09 -13.62
C GLN A 43 -8.70 -25.91 -12.67
N LEU A 44 -7.78 -24.95 -12.57
CA LEU A 44 -7.95 -23.80 -11.67
C LEU A 44 -9.22 -23.00 -11.97
N THR A 45 -9.60 -22.87 -13.25
CA THR A 45 -10.79 -22.12 -13.67
C THR A 45 -12.08 -22.75 -13.13
N THR A 46 -12.13 -24.08 -12.99
CA THR A 46 -13.31 -24.77 -12.44
C THR A 46 -13.42 -24.67 -10.92
N LEU A 47 -12.33 -24.37 -10.20
CA LEU A 47 -12.28 -24.32 -8.73
C LEU A 47 -12.86 -23.03 -8.10
N GLN A 48 -13.54 -22.17 -8.87
CA GLN A 48 -13.93 -20.81 -8.46
C GLN A 48 -14.65 -20.75 -7.10
N ASN A 49 -15.52 -21.73 -6.83
CA ASN A 49 -16.38 -21.75 -5.64
C ASN A 49 -15.89 -22.73 -4.56
N SER A 50 -14.68 -23.27 -4.69
CA SER A 50 -14.12 -24.30 -3.78
C SER A 50 -12.87 -23.77 -3.06
N PRO A 51 -13.01 -23.11 -1.90
CA PRO A 51 -11.88 -22.52 -1.18
C PRO A 51 -10.77 -23.52 -0.82
N GLU A 52 -11.15 -24.72 -0.38
CA GLU A 52 -10.20 -25.77 0.01
C GLU A 52 -9.38 -26.27 -1.19
N GLU A 53 -10.04 -26.56 -2.30
CA GLU A 53 -9.41 -27.02 -3.53
C GLU A 53 -8.46 -25.96 -4.11
N ILE A 54 -8.79 -24.67 -3.99
CA ILE A 54 -7.89 -23.57 -4.37
C ILE A 54 -6.61 -23.60 -3.52
N GLU A 55 -6.71 -23.78 -2.20
CA GLU A 55 -5.52 -23.87 -1.35
C GLU A 55 -4.66 -25.09 -1.68
N ASP A 56 -5.28 -26.22 -1.97
CA ASP A 56 -4.57 -27.45 -2.29
C ASP A 56 -3.89 -27.36 -3.67
N TRP A 57 -4.56 -26.75 -4.66
CA TRP A 57 -3.94 -26.42 -5.94
C TRP A 57 -2.71 -25.52 -5.75
N ILE A 58 -2.82 -24.48 -4.92
CA ILE A 58 -1.69 -23.58 -4.59
C ILE A 58 -0.55 -24.36 -3.91
N LYS A 59 -0.89 -25.33 -3.05
CA LYS A 59 0.10 -26.16 -2.37
C LYS A 59 0.85 -27.06 -3.35
N ALA A 60 0.14 -27.69 -4.27
CA ALA A 60 0.65 -28.68 -5.20
C ALA A 60 1.39 -28.06 -6.40
N GLU A 61 0.82 -27.02 -7.00
CA GLU A 61 1.21 -26.56 -8.34
C GLU A 61 2.14 -25.35 -8.34
N MET A 62 2.25 -24.59 -7.24
CA MET A 62 3.09 -23.39 -7.18
C MET A 62 4.44 -23.61 -6.48
N THR A 63 5.48 -22.93 -6.98
CA THR A 63 6.78 -22.83 -6.29
C THR A 63 6.68 -21.97 -5.01
N PRO A 64 7.61 -22.14 -4.06
CA PRO A 64 7.66 -21.30 -2.84
C PRO A 64 7.76 -19.79 -3.13
N GLN A 65 8.49 -19.40 -4.19
CA GLN A 65 8.68 -18.00 -4.56
C GLN A 65 7.40 -17.38 -5.11
N GLN A 66 6.68 -18.08 -6.00
CA GLN A 66 5.38 -17.64 -6.51
C GLN A 66 4.37 -17.51 -5.36
N ARG A 67 4.34 -18.50 -4.44
CA ARG A 67 3.46 -18.46 -3.26
C ARG A 67 3.78 -17.29 -2.34
N LYS A 68 5.06 -16.95 -2.16
CA LYS A 68 5.48 -15.78 -1.36
C LYS A 68 4.95 -14.47 -1.97
N LYS A 69 5.10 -14.28 -3.29
CA LYS A 69 4.58 -13.09 -3.99
C LYS A 69 3.05 -12.99 -3.85
N MET A 70 2.33 -14.09 -4.12
CA MET A 70 0.87 -14.15 -3.97
C MET A 70 0.43 -13.81 -2.53
N ARG A 71 1.06 -14.42 -1.51
CA ARG A 71 0.74 -14.14 -0.10
C ARG A 71 0.93 -12.67 0.27
N GLN A 72 1.95 -12.01 -0.28
CA GLN A 72 2.15 -10.57 -0.07
C GLN A 72 1.04 -9.74 -0.73
N SER A 73 0.63 -10.08 -1.96
CA SER A 73 -0.48 -9.43 -2.64
C SER A 73 -1.81 -9.60 -1.91
N VAL A 74 -2.12 -10.81 -1.43
CA VAL A 74 -3.32 -11.09 -0.64
C VAL A 74 -3.29 -10.36 0.70
N ARG A 75 -2.12 -10.32 1.39
CA ARG A 75 -1.95 -9.53 2.62
C ARG A 75 -2.20 -8.03 2.38
N ALA A 76 -1.70 -7.49 1.28
CA ALA A 76 -1.92 -6.09 0.91
C ALA A 76 -3.40 -5.83 0.61
N ARG A 77 -4.07 -6.74 -0.12
CA ARG A 77 -5.51 -6.65 -0.39
C ARG A 77 -6.34 -6.70 0.89
N ARG A 78 -6.05 -7.64 1.81
CA ARG A 78 -6.67 -7.72 3.14
C ARG A 78 -6.54 -6.41 3.91
N LYS A 79 -5.32 -5.86 3.99
CA LYS A 79 -5.09 -4.58 4.68
C LYS A 79 -5.93 -3.46 4.06
N ARG A 80 -5.98 -3.37 2.73
CA ARG A 80 -6.75 -2.34 2.01
C ARG A 80 -8.25 -2.52 2.18
N PHE A 81 -8.74 -3.76 2.23
CA PHE A 81 -10.14 -4.08 2.46
C PHE A 81 -10.62 -3.50 3.79
N PHE A 82 -9.98 -3.88 4.90
CA PHE A 82 -10.34 -3.34 6.22
C PHE A 82 -10.07 -1.83 6.35
N ASN A 83 -8.98 -1.32 5.78
CA ASN A 83 -8.72 0.12 5.81
C ASN A 83 -9.70 0.95 4.97
N ALA A 84 -10.49 0.34 4.09
CA ALA A 84 -11.50 1.05 3.32
C ALA A 84 -12.76 1.34 4.15
N GLU A 85 -12.98 0.61 5.24
CA GLU A 85 -14.15 0.77 6.13
C GLU A 85 -14.11 2.07 6.92
N GLN A 86 -12.91 2.54 7.29
CA GLN A 86 -12.74 3.73 8.12
C GLN A 86 -12.01 4.85 7.34
N PRO A 87 -12.59 6.07 7.22
CA PRO A 87 -11.99 7.17 6.46
C PRO A 87 -10.57 7.53 6.90
N ASN A 88 -10.28 7.52 8.20
CA ASN A 88 -8.97 7.83 8.78
C ASN A 88 -7.87 6.82 8.41
N THR A 89 -8.23 5.57 8.11
CA THR A 89 -7.27 4.52 7.71
C THR A 89 -7.11 4.40 6.20
N LYS A 90 -8.02 5.00 5.43
CA LYS A 90 -8.00 5.04 3.98
C LYS A 90 -6.80 5.86 3.50
N LYS A 91 -6.09 5.35 2.50
CA LYS A 91 -4.95 6.03 1.88
C LYS A 91 -5.33 6.53 0.50
N LYS A 92 -4.79 7.69 0.11
CA LYS A 92 -4.94 8.28 -1.21
C LYS A 92 -3.61 8.18 -1.94
N SER A 93 -3.68 7.87 -3.24
CA SER A 93 -2.52 7.95 -4.12
C SER A 93 -2.50 9.36 -4.68
N ILE A 94 -1.34 10.01 -4.61
CA ILE A 94 -1.10 11.34 -5.16
C ILE A 94 0.16 11.24 -6.01
N ASP A 95 0.17 11.95 -7.13
CA ASP A 95 1.35 12.11 -7.94
C ASP A 95 2.02 13.44 -7.58
N LEU A 96 3.33 13.42 -7.43
CA LEU A 96 4.15 14.60 -7.14
C LEU A 96 5.20 14.73 -8.23
N GLU A 97 5.51 15.97 -8.60
CA GLU A 97 6.70 16.25 -9.41
C GLU A 97 7.95 15.66 -8.76
N TYR A 98 8.85 15.12 -9.58
CA TYR A 98 10.02 14.38 -9.09
C TYR A 98 10.86 15.21 -8.11
N ALA A 99 11.09 16.48 -8.42
CA ALA A 99 11.86 17.39 -7.56
C ALA A 99 11.20 17.62 -6.20
N SER A 100 9.87 17.76 -6.16
CA SER A 100 9.09 17.94 -4.93
C SER A 100 9.13 16.66 -4.08
N TRP A 101 8.90 15.50 -4.70
CA TRP A 101 9.01 14.20 -4.04
C TRP A 101 10.40 13.98 -3.45
N LEU A 102 11.47 14.30 -4.19
CA LEU A 102 12.85 14.10 -3.74
C LEU A 102 13.16 14.94 -2.49
N ARG A 103 12.74 16.21 -2.48
CA ARG A 103 12.92 17.10 -1.31
C ARG A 103 12.15 16.58 -0.10
N LEU A 104 10.88 16.23 -0.28
CA LEU A 104 10.04 15.68 0.79
C LEU A 104 10.62 14.37 1.33
N SER A 105 11.05 13.47 0.44
CA SER A 105 11.65 12.19 0.82
C SER A 105 12.94 12.36 1.63
N ARG A 106 13.83 13.27 1.21
CA ARG A 106 15.05 13.58 1.96
C ARG A 106 14.73 14.16 3.34
N LYS A 107 13.78 15.09 3.42
CA LYS A 107 13.35 15.69 4.69
C LYS A 107 12.73 14.65 5.63
N ALA A 108 11.79 13.84 5.13
CA ALA A 108 11.17 12.75 5.88
C ALA A 108 12.22 11.75 6.40
N LYS A 109 13.20 11.39 5.56
CA LYS A 109 14.30 10.51 5.95
C LYS A 109 15.20 11.13 7.01
N SER A 110 15.51 12.43 6.90
CA SER A 110 16.32 13.14 7.92
C SER A 110 15.63 13.26 9.27
N LEU A 111 14.29 13.26 9.29
CA LEU A 111 13.48 13.30 10.51
C LEU A 111 13.06 11.91 11.00
N GLU A 112 13.46 10.84 10.31
CA GLU A 112 13.03 9.46 10.58
C GLU A 112 11.49 9.27 10.59
N MET A 113 10.79 10.08 9.79
CA MET A 113 9.34 10.10 9.69
C MET A 113 8.84 9.50 8.37
N THR A 114 7.57 9.06 8.36
CA THR A 114 6.90 8.75 7.10
C THR A 114 6.62 10.04 6.30
N LEU A 115 6.43 9.94 4.98
CA LEU A 115 6.10 11.10 4.15
C LEU A 115 4.86 11.86 4.65
N SER A 116 3.83 11.16 5.12
CA SER A 116 2.62 11.80 5.67
C SER A 116 2.91 12.58 6.95
N GLN A 117 3.66 11.99 7.89
CA GLN A 117 4.06 12.68 9.13
C GLN A 117 4.97 13.88 8.85
N ALA A 118 5.87 13.75 7.87
CA ALA A 118 6.71 14.86 7.46
C ALA A 118 5.90 16.00 6.82
N ILE A 119 4.82 15.70 6.09
CA ILE A 119 3.90 16.72 5.59
C ILE A 119 3.20 17.44 6.75
N GLU A 120 2.65 16.70 7.72
CA GLU A 120 2.00 17.26 8.91
C GLU A 120 2.97 18.19 9.67
N HIS A 121 4.19 17.72 9.96
CA HIS A 121 5.22 18.52 10.62
C HIS A 121 5.58 19.80 9.83
N LEU A 122 5.66 19.73 8.51
CA LEU A 122 5.99 20.90 7.68
C LEU A 122 4.85 21.92 7.64
N ILE A 123 3.60 21.47 7.73
CA ILE A 123 2.42 22.35 7.83
C ILE A 123 2.45 23.07 9.18
N ASP A 124 2.62 22.31 10.27
CA ASP A 124 2.71 22.87 11.62
C ASP A 124 3.86 23.88 11.74
N ASP A 125 5.04 23.57 11.18
CA ASP A 125 6.19 24.49 11.14
C ASP A 125 5.88 25.79 10.38
N ALA A 126 5.16 25.68 9.26
CA ALA A 126 4.80 26.82 8.43
C ALA A 126 3.80 27.74 9.13
N GLU A 127 2.77 27.16 9.76
CA GLU A 127 1.77 27.88 10.56
C GLU A 127 2.41 28.59 11.75
N ASN A 128 3.26 27.87 12.50
CA ASN A 128 4.00 28.43 13.63
C ASN A 128 4.90 29.59 13.19
N LYS A 129 5.63 29.44 12.07
CA LYS A 129 6.49 30.50 11.53
C LYS A 129 5.71 31.77 11.22
N GLN A 130 4.49 31.65 10.68
CA GLN A 130 3.63 32.80 10.42
C GLN A 130 3.26 33.50 11.73
N ILE A 131 2.77 32.75 12.72
CA ILE A 131 2.39 33.29 14.04
C ILE A 131 3.58 34.01 14.69
N TYR A 132 4.76 33.39 14.70
CA TYR A 132 5.96 34.02 15.26
C TYR A 132 6.35 35.30 14.52
N SER A 133 6.22 35.34 13.20
CA SER A 133 6.52 36.53 12.41
C SER A 133 5.58 37.70 12.74
N GLU A 134 4.29 37.43 12.93
CA GLU A 134 3.28 38.42 13.31
C GLU A 134 3.53 38.95 14.73
N GLN A 135 3.85 38.06 15.67
CA GLN A 135 4.20 38.44 17.04
C GLN A 135 5.44 39.33 17.10
N ILE A 136 6.49 38.97 16.36
CA ILE A 136 7.72 39.77 16.27
C ILE A 136 7.43 41.13 15.63
N SER A 137 6.61 41.17 14.58
CA SER A 137 6.22 42.42 13.92
C SER A 137 5.46 43.35 14.88
N LYS A 138 4.48 42.80 15.61
CA LYS A 138 3.72 43.53 16.64
C LYS A 138 4.63 44.03 17.76
N MET A 139 5.57 43.21 18.22
CA MET A 139 6.54 43.58 19.25
C MET A 139 7.44 44.73 18.78
N LYS A 140 7.94 44.67 17.54
CA LYS A 140 8.74 45.77 16.95
C LYS A 140 7.93 47.06 16.85
N GLN A 141 6.67 46.98 16.44
CA GLN A 141 5.79 48.14 16.36
C GLN A 141 5.55 48.76 17.75
N ASN A 142 5.20 47.94 18.74
CA ASN A 142 5.00 48.38 20.12
C ASN A 142 6.26 49.07 20.70
N LEU A 143 7.44 48.50 20.47
CA LEU A 143 8.70 49.11 20.92
C LEU A 143 8.95 50.46 20.24
N LYS A 144 8.67 50.57 18.94
CA LYS A 144 8.80 51.83 18.20
C LYS A 144 7.85 52.90 18.72
N ASP A 145 6.64 52.52 19.12
CA ASP A 145 5.65 53.44 19.67
C ASP A 145 5.99 53.87 21.11
N LEU A 146 6.63 53.02 21.91
CA LEU A 146 7.13 53.38 23.25
C LEU A 146 8.36 54.29 23.25
N LEU A 147 9.12 54.30 22.14
CA LEU A 147 10.32 55.12 21.98
C LEU A 147 10.04 56.50 21.35
N LYS A 148 8.78 56.81 21.05
CA LYS A 148 8.33 58.16 20.67
C LYS A 148 7.88 58.94 21.89
#